data_AF-A0A951H0S3-F1
#
_entry.id   AF-A0A951H0S3-F1
#
_cell.length_a   1.000
_cell.length_b   1.000
_cell.length_c   1.000
_cell.angle_alpha   90.00
_cell.angle_beta   90.00
_cell.angle_gamma   90.00
#
_symmetry.space_group_name_H-M   'P 1'
#
loop_
_entity.id
_entity.type
_entity.pdbx_description
1 polymer ?
#
loop_
_entity_poly.entity_id
_entity_poly.type
_entity_poly.pdbx_seq_one_letter_code
_entity_poly.pdbx_strand_id
1 'polypeptide(L)'
;MRRITALAAAGVVLLLLVIAQLVLPGLAAQRLRERLARSGTVISVRVEAFPAVELLWHHADRVVVRMGQYRSNPGHLAGLLAQASDVGSLDASATEVQAGLLTLHDASLRKRGDQLTGSASVTEADLRSAIPVLQSVQPVASGNGQLTLRGTAALFGIIASVDATVRAQDGRLVVQPDVPFGGLATITVFANSHLSVQGVGAASAAGGFSVYAEAQLH
;
A
#
# COMPACT_ATOMS: atom_id res chain seq x y z
N MET A 1 10.84 56.87 -5.19
CA MET A 1 11.67 55.90 -4.46
C MET A 1 10.89 54.68 -3.95
N ARG A 2 9.76 54.84 -3.23
CA ARG A 2 8.95 53.71 -2.70
C ARG A 2 8.54 52.62 -3.71
N ARG A 3 8.21 52.99 -4.95
CA ARG A 3 7.82 52.04 -6.02
C ARG A 3 8.98 51.17 -6.52
N ILE A 4 10.21 51.71 -6.51
CA ILE A 4 11.41 50.98 -6.96
C ILE A 4 11.84 49.97 -5.89
N THR A 5 11.77 50.33 -4.61
CA THR A 5 11.99 49.39 -3.49
C THR A 5 10.93 48.28 -3.44
N ALA A 6 9.66 48.57 -3.78
CA ALA A 6 8.61 47.55 -3.81
C ALA A 6 8.81 46.56 -4.97
N LEU A 7 9.20 47.05 -6.16
CA LEU A 7 9.51 46.21 -7.32
C LEU A 7 10.78 45.36 -7.11
N ALA A 8 11.81 45.93 -6.48
CA ALA A 8 13.02 45.20 -6.13
C ALA A 8 12.76 44.10 -5.08
N ALA A 9 11.98 44.41 -4.04
CA ALA A 9 11.59 43.42 -3.04
C ALA A 9 10.72 42.30 -3.64
N ALA A 10 9.75 42.64 -4.49
CA ALA A 10 8.94 41.66 -5.21
C ALA A 10 9.79 40.77 -6.11
N GLY A 11 10.77 41.33 -6.83
CA GLY A 11 11.70 40.57 -7.67
C GLY A 11 12.55 39.57 -6.87
N VAL A 12 13.02 39.96 -5.68
CA VAL A 12 13.79 39.07 -4.80
C VAL A 12 12.93 37.94 -4.25
N VAL A 13 11.70 38.22 -3.81
CA VAL A 13 10.77 37.19 -3.33
C VAL A 13 10.43 36.20 -4.46
N LEU A 14 10.16 36.70 -5.66
CA LEU A 14 9.84 35.87 -6.83
C LEU A 14 11.04 35.01 -7.25
N LEU A 15 12.26 35.57 -7.22
CA LEU A 15 13.50 34.82 -7.46
C LEU A 15 13.71 33.71 -6.42
N LEU A 16 13.51 34.02 -5.13
CA LEU A 16 13.61 33.04 -4.05
C LEU A 16 12.58 31.92 -4.19
N LEU A 17 11.35 32.25 -4.60
CA LEU A 17 10.31 31.26 -4.88
C LEU A 17 10.68 30.36 -6.06
N VAL A 18 11.26 30.90 -7.13
CA VAL A 18 11.73 30.11 -8.29
C VAL A 18 12.85 29.16 -7.88
N ILE A 19 13.83 29.63 -7.09
CA ILE A 19 14.93 28.79 -6.59
C ILE A 19 14.40 27.70 -5.64
N ALA A 20 13.50 28.06 -4.73
CA ALA A 20 12.85 27.10 -3.83
C ALA A 20 12.07 26.04 -4.60
N GLN A 21 11.35 26.44 -5.67
CA GLN A 21 10.62 25.52 -6.54
C GLN A 21 11.52 24.56 -7.32
N LEU A 22 12.77 24.93 -7.60
CA LEU A 22 13.73 24.07 -8.29
C LEU A 22 14.40 23.06 -7.33
N VAL A 23 14.68 23.47 -6.08
CA VAL A 23 15.54 22.70 -5.15
C VAL A 23 14.73 21.85 -4.16
N LEU A 24 13.60 22.35 -3.66
CA LEU A 24 12.80 21.65 -2.64
C LEU A 24 12.26 20.28 -3.09
N PRO A 25 11.73 20.12 -4.32
CA PRO A 25 11.24 18.81 -4.77
C PRO A 25 12.35 17.75 -4.81
N GLY A 26 13.57 18.15 -5.20
CA GLY A 26 14.74 17.27 -5.25
C GLY A 26 15.18 16.78 -3.86
N LEU A 27 15.21 17.67 -2.87
CA LEU A 27 15.57 17.32 -1.49
C LEU A 27 14.52 16.44 -0.81
N ALA A 28 13.22 16.71 -1.05
CA ALA A 28 12.14 15.87 -0.55
C ALA A 28 12.23 14.44 -1.12
N ALA A 29 12.47 14.32 -2.43
CA ALA A 29 12.67 13.03 -3.09
C ALA A 29 13.91 12.28 -2.57
N GLN A 30 15.02 12.98 -2.29
CA GLN A 30 16.23 12.38 -1.71
C GLN A 30 15.99 11.85 -0.29
N ARG A 31 15.36 12.63 0.59
CA ARG A 31 15.01 12.18 1.95
C ARG A 31 14.07 10.98 1.95
N LEU A 32 13.08 10.99 1.06
CA LEU A 32 12.16 9.87 0.89
C LEU A 32 12.91 8.63 0.36
N ARG A 33 13.81 8.80 -0.62
CA ARG A 33 14.68 7.74 -1.13
C ARG A 33 15.56 7.13 -0.04
N GLU A 34 16.22 7.94 0.81
CA GLU A 34 17.06 7.44 1.91
C GLU A 34 16.25 6.65 2.96
N ARG A 35 15.01 7.07 3.24
CA ARG A 35 14.12 6.34 4.14
C ARG A 35 13.67 5.01 3.53
N LEU A 36 13.26 5.03 2.26
CA LEU A 36 12.84 3.83 1.54
C LEU A 36 14.00 2.86 1.32
N ALA A 37 15.22 3.36 1.10
CA ALA A 37 16.44 2.56 0.95
C ALA A 37 16.77 1.73 2.20
N ARG A 38 16.33 2.16 3.39
CA ARG A 38 16.46 1.36 4.62
C ARG A 38 15.52 0.15 4.66
N SER A 39 14.45 0.18 3.87
CA SER A 39 13.41 -0.85 3.86
C SER A 39 13.39 -1.65 2.55
N GLY A 40 14.31 -1.38 1.62
CA GLY A 40 14.39 -2.09 0.34
C GLY A 40 15.18 -1.35 -0.75
N THR A 41 15.07 -1.83 -1.98
CA THR A 41 15.82 -1.29 -3.13
C THR A 41 14.97 -0.28 -3.88
N VAL A 42 15.38 0.98 -3.89
CA VAL A 42 14.67 2.08 -4.56
C VAL A 42 15.14 2.20 -6.01
N ILE A 43 14.21 2.14 -6.97
CA ILE A 43 14.49 2.38 -8.39
C ILE A 43 14.36 3.87 -8.70
N SER A 44 13.22 4.47 -8.36
CA SER A 44 12.99 5.90 -8.57
C SER A 44 11.97 6.47 -7.58
N VAL A 45 12.17 7.74 -7.22
CA VAL A 45 11.23 8.53 -6.41
C VAL A 45 11.09 9.88 -7.08
N ARG A 46 9.86 10.32 -7.29
CA ARG A 46 9.52 11.64 -7.82
C ARG A 46 8.46 12.26 -6.93
N VAL A 47 8.68 13.52 -6.54
CA VAL A 47 7.76 14.30 -5.72
C VAL A 47 7.48 15.59 -6.48
N GLU A 48 6.20 15.90 -6.65
CA GLU A 48 5.70 17.11 -7.31
C GLU A 48 4.80 17.85 -6.31
N ALA A 49 5.04 19.14 -6.16
CA ALA A 49 4.25 20.05 -5.34
C ALA A 49 4.27 21.44 -5.98
N PHE A 50 3.09 22.03 -6.17
CA PHE A 50 2.90 23.30 -6.83
C PHE A 50 1.84 24.14 -6.07
N PRO A 51 2.27 25.21 -5.39
CA PRO A 51 3.63 25.75 -5.29
C PRO A 51 4.50 24.98 -4.28
N ALA A 52 5.79 24.75 -4.59
CA ALA A 52 6.71 23.93 -3.78
C ALA A 52 6.90 24.36 -2.31
N VAL A 53 6.46 25.56 -1.95
CA VAL A 53 6.38 26.02 -0.55
C VAL A 53 5.44 25.13 0.28
N GLU A 54 4.46 24.47 -0.35
CA GLU A 54 3.57 23.49 0.28
C GLU A 54 4.31 22.31 0.92
N LEU A 55 5.48 21.95 0.41
CA LEU A 55 6.34 20.93 1.02
C LEU A 55 6.87 21.34 2.41
N LEU A 56 7.00 22.65 2.68
CA LEU A 56 7.38 23.15 4.01
C LEU A 56 6.27 22.96 5.04
N TRP A 57 5.03 22.79 4.57
CA TRP A 57 3.85 22.45 5.38
C TRP A 57 3.49 20.97 5.29
N HIS A 58 4.38 20.12 4.78
CA HIS A 58 4.19 18.66 4.62
C HIS A 58 3.14 18.24 3.58
N HIS A 59 2.73 19.14 2.68
CA HIS A 59 1.80 18.84 1.59
C HIS A 59 2.52 18.59 0.27
N ALA A 60 2.07 17.58 -0.47
CA ALA A 60 2.55 17.31 -1.83
C ALA A 60 1.37 16.99 -2.77
N ASP A 61 1.38 17.50 -3.99
CA ASP A 61 0.31 17.25 -4.95
C ASP A 61 0.37 15.83 -5.51
N ARG A 62 1.58 15.38 -5.83
CA ARG A 62 1.82 14.07 -6.43
C ARG A 62 3.12 13.45 -5.97
N VAL A 63 3.04 12.20 -5.57
CA VAL A 63 4.20 11.37 -5.23
C VAL A 63 4.20 10.12 -6.09
N VAL A 64 5.30 9.85 -6.79
CA VAL A 64 5.51 8.63 -7.57
C VAL A 64 6.70 7.88 -7.03
N VAL A 65 6.49 6.65 -6.58
CA VAL A 65 7.54 5.80 -6.00
C VAL A 65 7.63 4.50 -6.79
N ARG A 66 8.85 4.12 -7.19
CA ARG A 66 9.14 2.81 -7.79
C ARG A 66 10.24 2.12 -7.00
N MET A 67 9.91 0.96 -6.49
CA MET A 67 10.78 0.08 -5.72
C MET A 67 11.05 -1.19 -6.52
N GLY A 68 12.24 -1.75 -6.38
CA GLY A 68 12.50 -3.13 -6.79
C GLY A 68 11.96 -4.08 -5.74
N GLN A 69 12.45 -3.94 -4.51
CA GLN A 69 12.03 -4.76 -3.37
C GLN A 69 11.63 -3.84 -2.22
N TYR A 70 10.59 -4.21 -1.48
CA TYR A 70 10.16 -3.50 -0.28
C TYR A 70 9.79 -4.50 0.82
N ARG A 71 10.33 -4.31 2.02
CA ARG A 71 9.95 -5.08 3.21
C ARG A 71 8.98 -4.27 4.04
N SER A 72 7.74 -4.74 4.11
CA SER A 72 6.69 -4.13 4.91
C SER A 72 6.89 -4.56 6.37
N ASN A 73 6.93 -3.56 7.25
CA ASN A 73 6.89 -3.78 8.70
C ASN A 73 5.56 -3.19 9.22
N PRO A 74 4.70 -3.97 9.90
CA PRO A 74 3.34 -3.56 10.26
C PRO A 74 3.26 -2.20 10.99
N GLY A 75 4.26 -1.88 11.82
CA GLY A 75 4.32 -0.59 12.53
C GLY A 75 4.66 0.62 11.65
N HIS A 76 5.36 0.43 10.53
CA HIS A 76 5.79 1.52 9.66
C HIS A 76 4.75 1.89 8.60
N LEU A 77 3.91 0.94 8.18
CA LEU A 77 2.91 1.16 7.14
C LEU A 77 1.87 2.19 7.59
N ALA A 78 1.39 2.08 8.83
CA ALA A 78 0.44 3.03 9.41
C ALA A 78 0.99 4.46 9.43
N GLY A 79 2.26 4.64 9.82
CA GLY A 79 2.91 5.95 9.85
C GLY A 79 3.16 6.55 8.45
N LEU A 80 3.44 5.70 7.45
CA LEU A 80 3.56 6.14 6.06
C LEU A 80 2.20 6.55 5.48
N LEU A 81 1.13 5.83 5.81
CA LEU A 81 -0.22 6.17 5.38
C LEU A 81 -0.71 7.47 6.01
N ALA A 82 -0.44 7.69 7.30
CA ALA A 82 -0.73 8.95 7.98
C ALA A 82 0.06 10.13 7.40
N GLN A 83 1.25 9.93 6.84
CA GLN A 83 1.98 10.98 6.11
C GLN A 83 1.44 11.16 4.68
N ALA A 84 0.82 10.13 4.11
CA ALA A 84 0.23 10.17 2.78
C ALA A 84 -1.16 10.83 2.76
N SER A 85 -1.82 11.04 3.92
CA SER A 85 -3.08 11.78 3.98
C SER A 85 -2.92 13.19 3.42
N ASP A 86 -1.78 13.83 3.73
CA ASP A 86 -1.42 15.18 3.31
C ASP A 86 -1.00 15.29 1.83
N VAL A 87 -1.00 14.17 1.09
CA VAL A 87 -0.62 14.08 -0.32
C VAL A 87 -1.86 13.96 -1.21
N GLY A 88 -2.04 14.85 -2.18
CA GLY A 88 -3.22 14.85 -3.06
C GLY A 88 -3.36 13.57 -3.91
N SER A 89 -2.25 13.11 -4.49
CA SER A 89 -2.18 11.87 -5.29
C SER A 89 -0.88 11.08 -5.05
N LEU A 90 -0.98 9.75 -4.97
CA LEU A 90 0.16 8.85 -4.79
C LEU A 90 0.08 7.74 -5.83
N ASP A 91 1.20 7.43 -6.49
CA ASP A 91 1.35 6.23 -7.32
C ASP A 91 2.64 5.52 -6.86
N ALA A 92 2.51 4.47 -6.07
CA ALA A 92 3.62 3.65 -5.60
C ALA A 92 3.58 2.27 -6.27
N SER A 93 4.74 1.76 -6.70
CA SER A 93 4.86 0.40 -7.22
C SER A 93 6.13 -0.29 -6.72
N ALA A 94 6.06 -1.59 -6.50
CA ALA A 94 7.18 -2.42 -6.10
C ALA A 94 7.15 -3.75 -6.86
N THR A 95 8.28 -4.18 -7.42
CA THR A 95 8.35 -5.49 -8.09
C THR A 95 8.13 -6.62 -7.10
N GLU A 96 8.65 -6.51 -5.88
CA GLU A 96 8.46 -7.47 -4.81
C GLU A 96 8.17 -6.75 -3.48
N VAL A 97 7.15 -7.21 -2.77
CA VAL A 97 6.80 -6.75 -1.42
C VAL A 97 6.74 -7.93 -0.48
N GLN A 98 7.61 -7.92 0.53
CA GLN A 98 7.56 -8.91 1.61
C GLN A 98 6.71 -8.34 2.75
N ALA A 99 5.51 -8.89 2.92
CA ALA A 99 4.56 -8.53 3.97
C ALA A 99 4.54 -9.64 5.03
N GLY A 100 5.42 -9.52 6.03
CA GLY A 100 5.62 -10.58 7.02
C GLY A 100 6.18 -11.85 6.36
N LEU A 101 5.43 -12.94 6.43
CA LEU A 101 5.81 -14.24 5.83
C LEU A 101 5.38 -14.38 4.37
N LEU A 102 4.57 -13.45 3.85
CA LEU A 102 4.03 -13.52 2.49
C LEU A 102 4.80 -12.60 1.55
N THR A 103 5.17 -13.13 0.38
CA THR A 103 5.73 -12.33 -0.72
C THR A 103 4.64 -12.01 -1.73
N LEU A 104 4.56 -10.74 -2.11
CA LEU A 104 3.69 -10.21 -3.15
C LEU A 104 4.58 -9.73 -4.30
N HIS A 105 4.12 -9.91 -5.53
CA HIS A 105 4.80 -9.46 -6.75
C HIS A 105 4.00 -8.36 -7.44
N ASP A 106 4.68 -7.51 -8.20
CA ASP A 106 4.09 -6.44 -9.00
C ASP A 106 3.07 -5.59 -8.23
N ALA A 107 3.39 -5.30 -6.97
CA ALA A 107 2.51 -4.57 -6.09
C ALA A 107 2.39 -3.12 -6.55
N SER A 108 1.17 -2.60 -6.61
CA SER A 108 0.89 -1.20 -6.90
C SER A 108 -0.11 -0.63 -5.91
N LEU A 109 0.09 0.62 -5.52
CA LEU A 109 -0.79 1.37 -4.64
C LEU A 109 -1.03 2.74 -5.27
N ARG A 110 -2.30 3.10 -5.42
CA ARG A 110 -2.71 4.40 -5.94
C ARG A 110 -3.58 5.12 -4.91
N LYS A 111 -3.30 6.40 -4.67
CA LYS A 111 -4.14 7.32 -3.89
C LYS A 111 -4.69 8.40 -4.81
N ARG A 112 -5.99 8.68 -4.72
CA ARG A 112 -6.66 9.80 -5.37
C ARG A 112 -7.58 10.47 -4.35
N GLY A 113 -7.21 11.63 -3.84
CA GLY A 113 -7.89 12.21 -2.68
C GLY A 113 -7.78 11.25 -1.49
N ASP A 114 -8.91 10.86 -0.90
CA ASP A 114 -8.93 9.91 0.23
C ASP A 114 -9.09 8.45 -0.19
N GLN A 115 -9.27 8.19 -1.49
CA GLN A 115 -9.44 6.84 -2.01
C GLN A 115 -8.09 6.17 -2.28
N LEU A 116 -7.95 4.93 -1.81
CA LEU A 116 -6.80 4.08 -1.99
C LEU A 116 -7.17 2.80 -2.73
N THR A 117 -6.41 2.46 -3.76
CA THR A 117 -6.53 1.20 -4.48
C THR A 117 -5.18 0.51 -4.50
N GLY A 118 -5.12 -0.70 -3.94
CA GLY A 118 -3.94 -1.56 -3.96
C GLY A 118 -4.17 -2.78 -4.84
N SER A 119 -3.14 -3.22 -5.55
CA SER A 119 -3.13 -4.50 -6.27
C SER A 119 -1.78 -5.17 -6.16
N ALA A 120 -1.75 -6.49 -6.26
CA ALA A 120 -0.52 -7.28 -6.35
C ALA A 120 -0.82 -8.65 -6.97
N SER A 121 0.21 -9.40 -7.32
CA SER A 121 0.12 -10.82 -7.63
C SER A 121 0.76 -11.65 -6.52
N VAL A 122 0.23 -12.84 -6.29
CA VAL A 122 0.72 -13.78 -5.28
C VAL A 122 0.83 -15.14 -5.92
N THR A 123 2.00 -15.78 -5.84
CA THR A 123 2.15 -17.12 -6.38
C THR A 123 1.68 -18.17 -5.38
N GLU A 124 1.31 -19.35 -5.88
CA GLU A 124 0.97 -20.47 -4.99
C GLU A 124 2.18 -20.91 -4.14
N ALA A 125 3.39 -20.79 -4.68
CA ALA A 125 4.63 -21.09 -3.96
C ALA A 125 4.86 -20.13 -2.77
N ASP A 126 4.57 -18.84 -2.95
CA ASP A 126 4.69 -17.85 -1.87
C ASP A 126 3.66 -18.10 -0.76
N LEU A 127 2.43 -18.45 -1.12
CA LEU A 127 1.38 -18.82 -0.15
C LEU A 127 1.76 -20.07 0.66
N ARG A 128 2.27 -21.10 -0.02
CA ARG A 128 2.74 -22.33 0.63
C ARG A 128 3.94 -22.08 1.55
N SER A 129 4.82 -21.17 1.17
CA SER A 129 5.97 -20.77 2.00
C SER A 129 5.52 -19.98 3.23
N ALA A 130 4.50 -19.12 3.09
CA ALA A 130 3.93 -18.36 4.21
C ALA A 130 3.12 -19.25 5.18
N ILE A 131 2.46 -20.29 4.66
CA ILE A 131 1.61 -21.19 5.43
C ILE A 131 1.96 -22.64 5.05
N PRO A 132 2.97 -23.25 5.72
CA PRO A 132 3.49 -24.57 5.34
C PRO A 132 2.49 -25.72 5.40
N VAL A 133 1.38 -25.54 6.12
CA VAL A 133 0.31 -26.54 6.23
C VAL A 133 -0.63 -26.56 5.01
N LEU A 134 -0.58 -25.53 4.15
CA LEU A 134 -1.38 -25.45 2.92
C LEU A 134 -0.71 -26.23 1.78
N GLN A 135 -1.44 -27.15 1.17
CA GLN A 135 -0.99 -27.89 0.00
C GLN A 135 -1.36 -27.17 -1.30
N SER A 136 -2.61 -26.69 -1.38
CA SER A 136 -3.13 -25.88 -2.47
C SER A 136 -4.07 -24.81 -1.95
N VAL A 137 -4.23 -23.72 -2.71
CA VAL A 137 -5.20 -22.65 -2.47
C VAL A 137 -5.79 -22.25 -3.82
N GLN A 138 -7.10 -22.01 -3.87
CA GLN A 138 -7.75 -21.44 -5.04
C GLN A 138 -8.90 -20.51 -4.62
N PRO A 139 -9.07 -19.35 -5.29
CA PRO A 139 -10.25 -18.52 -5.11
C PRO A 139 -11.45 -19.26 -5.69
N VAL A 140 -12.46 -19.47 -4.86
CA VAL A 140 -13.72 -20.11 -5.27
C VAL A 140 -14.85 -19.11 -5.45
N ALA A 141 -14.77 -17.95 -4.80
CA ALA A 141 -15.65 -16.83 -5.03
C ALA A 141 -14.91 -15.50 -4.77
N SER A 142 -15.11 -14.52 -5.64
CA SER A 142 -14.63 -13.15 -5.43
C SER A 142 -15.70 -12.19 -5.94
N GLY A 143 -16.27 -11.38 -5.05
CA GLY A 143 -17.36 -10.47 -5.37
C GLY A 143 -17.95 -9.83 -4.12
N ASN A 144 -18.62 -8.69 -4.28
CA ASN A 144 -19.25 -7.94 -3.19
C ASN A 144 -18.28 -7.56 -2.04
N GLY A 145 -17.01 -7.29 -2.35
CA GLY A 145 -15.96 -6.97 -1.37
C GLY A 145 -15.50 -8.15 -0.50
N GLN A 146 -15.83 -9.38 -0.91
CA GLN A 146 -15.46 -10.61 -0.23
C GLN A 146 -14.70 -11.54 -1.18
N LEU A 147 -13.78 -12.29 -0.60
CA LEU A 147 -12.96 -13.28 -1.27
C LEU A 147 -13.02 -14.58 -0.47
N THR A 148 -13.61 -15.62 -1.07
CA THR A 148 -13.58 -16.97 -0.50
C THR A 148 -12.49 -17.77 -1.18
N LEU A 149 -11.55 -18.24 -0.37
CA LEU A 149 -10.45 -19.11 -0.74
C LEU A 149 -10.78 -20.52 -0.28
N ARG A 150 -10.55 -21.51 -1.13
CA ARG A 150 -10.54 -22.92 -0.76
C ARG A 150 -9.10 -23.39 -0.72
N GLY A 151 -8.66 -23.85 0.43
CA GLY A 151 -7.36 -24.48 0.62
C GLY A 151 -7.50 -25.96 0.89
N THR A 152 -6.47 -26.74 0.59
CA THR A 152 -6.29 -28.08 1.17
C THR A 152 -5.18 -28.02 2.21
N ALA A 153 -5.43 -28.56 3.40
CA ALA A 153 -4.46 -28.58 4.48
C ALA A 153 -4.34 -29.98 5.08
N ALA A 154 -3.11 -30.34 5.46
CA ALA A 154 -2.86 -31.56 6.22
C ALA A 154 -2.94 -31.24 7.72
N LEU A 155 -4.04 -31.62 8.36
CA LEU A 155 -4.25 -31.47 9.79
C LEU A 155 -4.17 -32.85 10.43
N PHE A 156 -3.20 -33.06 11.33
CA PHE A 156 -2.99 -34.34 12.01
C PHE A 156 -2.83 -35.55 11.07
N GLY A 157 -2.21 -35.35 9.90
CA GLY A 157 -2.01 -36.41 8.90
C GLY A 157 -3.21 -36.69 7.98
N ILE A 158 -4.32 -35.97 8.16
CA ILE A 158 -5.52 -36.06 7.33
C ILE A 158 -5.57 -34.84 6.40
N ILE A 159 -5.74 -35.08 5.10
CA ILE A 159 -5.93 -34.01 4.12
C ILE A 159 -7.41 -33.61 4.14
N ALA A 160 -7.68 -32.35 4.43
CA ALA A 160 -9.02 -31.77 4.42
C ALA A 160 -9.07 -30.50 3.57
N SER A 161 -10.18 -30.30 2.88
CA SER A 161 -10.50 -29.02 2.23
C SER A 161 -11.08 -28.08 3.26
N VAL A 162 -10.56 -26.86 3.31
CA VAL A 162 -10.98 -25.79 4.22
C VAL A 162 -11.28 -24.55 3.38
N ASP A 163 -12.47 -23.99 3.57
CA ASP A 163 -12.83 -22.71 2.96
C ASP A 163 -12.51 -21.59 3.96
N ALA A 164 -12.12 -20.42 3.46
CA ALA A 164 -11.87 -19.24 4.26
C ALA A 164 -12.36 -18.00 3.51
N THR A 165 -13.19 -17.21 4.16
CA THR A 165 -13.72 -15.97 3.58
C THR A 165 -12.98 -14.79 4.17
N VAL A 166 -12.30 -14.05 3.30
CA VAL A 166 -11.69 -12.75 3.57
C VAL A 166 -12.70 -11.67 3.19
N ARG A 167 -13.00 -10.75 4.11
CA ARG A 167 -13.94 -9.65 3.83
C ARG A 167 -13.58 -8.38 4.58
N ALA A 168 -13.99 -7.26 4.01
CA ALA A 168 -14.02 -5.99 4.71
C ALA A 168 -15.16 -5.99 5.74
N GLN A 169 -14.86 -5.66 7.00
CA GLN A 169 -15.85 -5.51 8.07
C GLN A 169 -15.47 -4.36 9.00
N ASP A 170 -16.36 -3.37 9.13
CA ASP A 170 -16.15 -2.18 9.98
C ASP A 170 -14.82 -1.45 9.68
N GLY A 171 -14.46 -1.35 8.39
CA GLY A 171 -13.19 -0.77 7.94
C GLY A 171 -11.95 -1.64 8.21
N ARG A 172 -12.12 -2.87 8.70
CA ARG A 172 -11.06 -3.85 8.97
C ARG A 172 -11.08 -4.96 7.93
N LEU A 173 -9.95 -5.65 7.77
CA LEU A 173 -9.88 -6.89 7.00
C LEU A 173 -9.94 -8.07 7.95
N VAL A 174 -10.94 -8.93 7.77
CA VAL A 174 -11.14 -10.12 8.60
C VAL A 174 -11.12 -11.37 7.74
N VAL A 175 -10.59 -12.45 8.30
CA VAL A 175 -10.59 -13.80 7.74
C VAL A 175 -11.44 -14.68 8.63
N GLN A 176 -12.44 -15.31 8.03
CA GLN A 176 -13.34 -16.23 8.69
C GLN A 176 -13.15 -17.62 8.07
N PRO A 177 -12.48 -18.56 8.77
CA PRO A 177 -12.39 -19.94 8.34
C PRO A 177 -13.77 -20.60 8.43
N ASP A 178 -14.13 -21.36 7.40
CA ASP A 178 -15.27 -22.27 7.38
C ASP A 178 -14.75 -23.69 7.60
N VAL A 179 -14.82 -24.14 8.85
CA VAL A 179 -14.33 -25.46 9.27
C VAL A 179 -15.46 -26.28 9.90
N PRO A 180 -15.58 -27.58 9.56
CA PRO A 180 -16.70 -28.41 9.99
C PRO A 180 -16.69 -28.81 11.47
N PHE A 181 -15.67 -28.46 12.26
CA PHE A 181 -15.46 -28.96 13.63
C PHE A 181 -15.53 -27.91 14.75
N GLY A 182 -16.30 -26.83 14.54
CA GLY A 182 -16.48 -25.75 15.51
C GLY A 182 -15.78 -24.49 15.05
N GLY A 183 -16.57 -23.42 14.89
CA GLY A 183 -16.14 -22.17 14.27
C GLY A 183 -14.90 -21.60 14.92
N LEU A 184 -13.81 -21.52 14.15
CA LEU A 184 -12.65 -20.74 14.54
C LEU A 184 -13.08 -19.27 14.65
N ALA A 185 -12.57 -18.59 15.67
CA ALA A 185 -12.82 -17.17 15.86
C ALA A 185 -12.39 -16.39 14.61
N THR A 186 -13.23 -15.46 14.16
CA THR A 186 -12.89 -14.52 13.08
C THR A 186 -11.55 -13.84 13.40
N ILE A 187 -10.59 -13.97 12.49
CA ILE A 187 -9.23 -13.44 12.67
C ILE A 187 -9.17 -12.08 11.98
N THR A 188 -8.89 -11.02 12.74
CA THR A 188 -8.60 -9.71 12.14
C THR A 188 -7.17 -9.71 11.64
N VAL A 189 -6.99 -9.63 10.32
CA VAL A 189 -5.66 -9.61 9.69
C VAL A 189 -5.14 -8.21 9.44
N PHE A 190 -6.05 -7.23 9.37
CA PHE A 190 -5.69 -5.81 9.28
C PHE A 190 -6.73 -4.93 9.96
N ALA A 191 -6.27 -3.97 10.77
CA ALA A 191 -7.07 -2.90 11.33
C ALA A 191 -6.22 -1.64 11.47
N ASN A 192 -6.79 -0.49 11.16
CA ASN A 192 -6.12 0.80 11.29
C ASN A 192 -7.16 1.90 11.58
N SER A 193 -6.86 2.83 12.48
CA SER A 193 -7.76 3.93 12.83
C SER A 193 -7.86 5.02 11.75
N HIS A 194 -6.87 5.11 10.87
CA HIS A 194 -6.77 6.12 9.81
C HIS A 194 -7.17 5.59 8.44
N LEU A 195 -7.50 4.29 8.33
CA LEU A 195 -7.86 3.65 7.06
C LEU A 195 -9.01 2.68 7.26
N SER A 196 -10.05 2.83 6.45
CA SER A 196 -11.17 1.91 6.34
C SER A 196 -11.04 1.08 5.06
N VAL A 197 -10.86 -0.24 5.20
CA VAL A 197 -10.94 -1.17 4.08
C VAL A 197 -12.39 -1.28 3.64
N GLN A 198 -12.65 -0.98 2.36
CA GLN A 198 -13.99 -1.02 1.76
C GLN A 198 -14.27 -2.35 1.06
N GLY A 199 -13.25 -2.94 0.44
CA GLY A 199 -13.41 -4.17 -0.30
C GLY A 199 -12.10 -4.85 -0.61
N VAL A 200 -12.17 -6.17 -0.81
CA VAL A 200 -11.07 -6.98 -1.31
C VAL A 200 -11.59 -7.96 -2.35
N GLY A 201 -10.71 -8.36 -3.25
CA GLY A 201 -11.00 -9.40 -4.22
C GLY A 201 -9.75 -10.06 -4.74
N ALA A 202 -9.95 -11.18 -5.43
CA ALA A 202 -8.90 -11.85 -6.16
C ALA A 202 -9.43 -12.45 -7.46
N ALA A 203 -8.55 -12.56 -8.45
CA ALA A 203 -8.80 -13.28 -9.68
C ALA A 203 -7.63 -14.21 -9.97
N SER A 204 -7.93 -15.42 -10.46
CA SER A 204 -6.90 -16.36 -10.88
C SER A 204 -6.00 -15.75 -11.96
N ALA A 205 -4.69 -15.98 -11.82
CA ALA A 205 -3.67 -15.54 -12.76
C ALA A 205 -2.73 -16.72 -13.06
N ALA A 206 -1.89 -16.59 -14.09
CA ALA A 206 -0.92 -17.63 -14.41
C ALA A 206 0.03 -17.86 -13.21
N GLY A 207 0.01 -19.07 -12.64
CA GLY A 207 0.88 -19.44 -11.51
C GLY A 207 0.47 -18.92 -10.13
N GLY A 208 -0.73 -18.33 -9.99
CA GLY A 208 -1.21 -17.80 -8.72
C GLY A 208 -2.46 -16.94 -8.83
N PHE A 209 -2.49 -15.82 -8.10
CA PHE A 209 -3.65 -14.95 -7.97
C PHE A 209 -3.25 -13.49 -8.12
N SER A 210 -4.05 -12.73 -8.85
CA SER A 210 -4.08 -11.28 -8.71
C SER A 210 -5.00 -10.94 -7.54
N VAL A 211 -4.54 -10.09 -6.63
CA VAL A 211 -5.32 -9.59 -5.49
C VAL A 211 -5.46 -8.08 -5.60
N TYR A 212 -6.59 -7.57 -5.15
CA TYR A 212 -6.81 -6.13 -5.03
C TYR A 212 -7.55 -5.79 -3.75
N ALA A 213 -7.34 -4.56 -3.29
CA ALA A 213 -8.01 -3.99 -2.14
C ALA A 213 -8.37 -2.53 -2.40
N GLU A 214 -9.54 -2.13 -1.93
CA GLU A 214 -10.02 -0.76 -1.94
C GLU A 214 -10.18 -0.28 -0.51
N ALA A 215 -9.71 0.94 -0.25
CA ALA A 215 -9.72 1.53 1.07
C ALA A 215 -9.92 3.05 1.00
N GLN A 216 -10.30 3.63 2.13
CA GLN A 216 -10.46 5.07 2.29
C GLN A 216 -9.71 5.56 3.51
N LEU A 217 -9.04 6.70 3.38
CA LEU A 217 -8.35 7.40 4.46
C LEU A 217 -9.31 8.33 5.23
N HIS A 218 -9.00 8.56 6.50
CA HIS A 218 -9.73 9.43 7.42
C HIS A 218 -8.86 10.57 7.95
#